data_AF-A0A6H2GYX1-F1
#
_entry.id   AF-A0A6H2GYX1-F1
#
_cell.length_a   1.000
_cell.length_b   1.000
_cell.length_c   1.000
_cell.angle_alpha   90.00
_cell.angle_beta   90.00
_cell.angle_gamma   90.00
#
_symmetry.space_group_name_H-M   'P 1'
#
loop_
_entity.id
_entity.type
_entity.pdbx_description
1 polymer ?
#
loop_
_entity_poly.entity_id
_entity_poly.type
_entity_poly.pdbx_seq_one_letter_code
_entity_poly.pdbx_strand_id
1 'polypeptide(L)'
;MRAAMRRNKRFWSSAYLIGSSSLLFFLILAFIDMWIEYNVPKTGPIGNGSPEVTAMDWMLILSRSLVVIVNFLVSLWLYTKTVREESRDDSGTHLIDSSEDGKSH
;
A
#
# COMPACT_ATOMS: atom_id res chain seq x y z
N MET A 1 -28.00 0.54 10.16
CA MET A 1 -27.23 -0.29 9.18
C MET A 1 -26.08 0.45 8.48
N ARG A 2 -26.19 1.74 8.09
CA ARG A 2 -25.12 2.46 7.34
C ARG A 2 -23.79 2.63 8.09
N ALA A 3 -23.81 2.83 9.42
CA ALA A 3 -22.60 3.00 10.22
C ALA A 3 -21.71 1.73 10.31
N ALA A 4 -22.32 0.54 10.43
CA ALA A 4 -21.59 -0.74 10.45
C ALA A 4 -20.90 -1.02 9.11
N MET A 5 -21.56 -0.67 8.00
CA MET A 5 -21.00 -0.84 6.65
C MET A 5 -19.85 0.13 6.38
N ARG A 6 -19.89 1.37 6.91
CA ARG A 6 -18.78 2.34 6.83
C ARG A 6 -17.55 1.89 7.64
N ARG A 7 -17.75 1.43 8.88
CA ARG A 7 -16.67 0.86 9.72
C ARG A 7 -15.99 -0.34 9.06
N ASN A 8 -16.78 -1.23 8.44
CA ASN A 8 -16.27 -2.39 7.73
C ASN A 8 -15.42 -1.96 6.51
N LYS A 9 -15.93 -1.03 5.68
CA LYS A 9 -15.18 -0.52 4.51
C LYS A 9 -13.83 0.10 4.88
N ARG A 10 -13.76 0.87 5.96
CA ARG A 10 -12.50 1.49 6.44
C ARG A 10 -11.52 0.47 6.98
N PHE A 11 -12.02 -0.53 7.73
CA PHE A 11 -11.20 -1.63 8.21
C PHE A 11 -10.57 -2.39 7.04
N TRP A 12 -11.36 -2.77 6.03
CA TRP A 12 -10.86 -3.46 4.83
C TRP A 12 -9.89 -2.61 4.01
N SER A 13 -10.14 -1.30 3.82
CA SER A 13 -9.20 -0.44 3.06
C SER A 13 -7.87 -0.26 3.80
N SER A 14 -7.91 -0.10 5.14
CA SER A 14 -6.71 -0.03 5.97
C SER A 14 -5.94 -1.36 6.00
N ALA A 15 -6.63 -2.49 6.14
CA ALA A 15 -6.03 -3.82 6.11
C ALA A 15 -5.36 -4.09 4.76
N TYR A 16 -6.02 -3.70 3.65
CA TYR A 16 -5.47 -3.83 2.31
C TYR A 16 -4.21 -2.98 2.11
N LEU A 17 -4.21 -1.74 2.62
CA LEU A 17 -3.04 -0.85 2.60
C LEU A 17 -1.88 -1.39 3.43
N ILE A 18 -2.15 -1.97 4.60
CA ILE A 18 -1.12 -2.59 5.44
C ILE A 18 -0.52 -3.79 4.71
N GLY A 19 -1.36 -4.66 4.14
CA GLY A 19 -0.90 -5.84 3.39
C GLY A 19 -0.05 -5.47 2.17
N SER A 20 -0.47 -4.48 1.38
CA SER A 20 0.31 -3.99 0.23
C SER A 20 1.61 -3.31 0.66
N SER A 21 1.61 -2.56 1.76
CA SER A 21 2.81 -1.95 2.34
C SER A 21 3.81 -3.01 2.83
N SER A 22 3.34 -4.06 3.50
CA SER A 22 4.19 -5.19 3.90
C SER A 22 4.82 -5.89 2.70
N LEU A 23 4.05 -6.13 1.63
CA LEU A 23 4.59 -6.70 0.38
C LEU A 23 5.68 -5.81 -0.23
N LEU A 24 5.48 -4.50 -0.25
CA LEU A 24 6.47 -3.53 -0.73
C LEU A 24 7.75 -3.55 0.13
N PHE A 25 7.60 -3.65 1.45
CA PHE A 25 8.72 -3.75 2.37
C PHE A 25 9.57 -5.01 2.12
N PHE A 26 8.93 -6.18 1.99
CA PHE A 26 9.66 -7.42 1.67
C PHE A 26 10.31 -7.38 0.29
N LEU A 27 9.67 -6.73 -0.69
CA LEU A 27 10.26 -6.50 -2.01
C LEU A 27 11.57 -5.70 -1.89
N ILE A 28 11.56 -4.60 -1.11
CA ILE A 28 12.76 -3.78 -0.89
C ILE A 28 13.87 -4.59 -0.21
N LEU A 29 13.54 -5.40 0.80
CA LEU A 29 14.52 -6.27 1.45
C LEU A 29 15.16 -7.25 0.47
N ALA A 30 14.37 -7.86 -0.42
CA ALA A 30 14.89 -8.76 -1.45
C ALA A 30 15.83 -8.02 -2.43
N PHE A 31 15.53 -6.78 -2.79
CA PHE A 31 16.43 -5.95 -3.60
C PHE A 31 17.73 -5.60 -2.88
N ILE A 32 17.67 -5.31 -1.57
CA ILE A 32 18.87 -5.04 -0.76
C ILE A 32 19.75 -6.28 -0.69
N ASP A 33 19.15 -7.46 -0.42
CA ASP A 33 19.87 -8.73 -0.34
C ASP A 33 20.55 -9.06 -1.68
N MET A 34 19.81 -8.93 -2.79
CA MET A 34 20.36 -9.06 -4.14
C MET A 34 21.50 -8.06 -4.36
N TRP A 35 21.30 -6.78 -4.04
CA TRP A 35 22.33 -5.75 -4.24
C TRP A 35 23.61 -6.04 -3.44
N ILE A 36 23.48 -6.51 -2.20
CA ILE A 36 24.60 -6.95 -1.37
C ILE A 36 25.33 -8.11 -2.05
N GLU A 37 24.59 -9.12 -2.52
CA GLU A 37 25.18 -10.28 -3.18
C GLU A 37 25.98 -9.93 -4.44
N TYR A 38 25.54 -8.90 -5.18
CA TYR A 38 26.21 -8.42 -6.39
C TYR A 38 27.40 -7.49 -6.15
N ASN A 39 27.35 -6.66 -5.09
CA ASN A 39 28.33 -5.58 -4.89
C ASN A 39 29.33 -5.87 -3.78
N VAL A 40 29.01 -6.75 -2.83
CA VAL A 40 29.92 -7.11 -1.73
C VAL A 40 30.83 -8.25 -2.18
N PRO A 41 32.16 -8.05 -2.23
CA PRO A 41 33.09 -9.10 -2.59
C PRO A 41 32.99 -10.24 -1.56
N LYS A 42 32.62 -11.44 -2.01
CA LYS A 42 32.60 -12.62 -1.15
C LYS A 42 34.04 -13.06 -0.88
N THR A 43 34.59 -12.69 0.28
CA THR A 43 35.97 -13.01 0.71
C THR A 43 36.14 -14.45 1.21
N GLY A 44 35.37 -15.40 0.69
CA GLY A 44 35.43 -16.82 1.07
C GLY A 44 36.47 -17.61 0.26
N PRO A 45 36.95 -18.77 0.78
CA PRO A 45 37.94 -19.64 0.11
C PRO A 45 37.43 -20.28 -1.19
N ILE A 46 36.13 -20.19 -1.47
CA ILE A 46 35.49 -20.60 -2.71
C ILE A 46 34.96 -19.30 -3.34
N GLY A 47 35.74 -18.74 -4.25
CA GLY A 47 35.32 -17.64 -5.11
C GLY A 47 34.25 -18.15 -6.09
N ASN A 48 33.02 -18.28 -5.62
CA ASN A 48 31.88 -18.31 -6.54
C ASN A 48 31.76 -16.89 -7.09
N GLY A 49 31.98 -16.74 -8.39
CA GLY A 49 31.77 -15.48 -9.11
C GLY A 49 30.34 -14.95 -8.93
N SER A 50 30.13 -13.72 -9.41
CA SER A 50 28.81 -13.09 -9.43
C SER A 50 27.72 -14.08 -9.85
N PRO A 51 26.59 -14.19 -9.13
CA PRO A 51 25.53 -15.11 -9.50
C PRO A 51 25.10 -14.84 -10.96
N GLU A 52 24.99 -15.89 -11.77
CA GLU A 52 24.49 -15.80 -13.14
C GLU A 52 22.98 -15.57 -13.09
N VAL A 53 22.56 -14.31 -13.04
CA VAL A 53 21.14 -13.95 -13.23
C VAL A 53 20.92 -13.69 -14.70
N THR A 54 20.03 -14.48 -15.29
CA THR A 54 19.72 -14.37 -16.72
C THR A 54 18.88 -13.12 -17.00
N ALA A 55 18.85 -12.68 -18.26
CA ALA A 55 17.96 -11.58 -18.68
C ALA A 55 16.47 -11.90 -18.40
N MET A 56 16.10 -13.18 -18.43
CA MET A 56 14.75 -13.65 -18.10
C MET A 56 14.43 -13.43 -16.61
N ASP A 57 15.38 -13.72 -15.72
CA ASP A 57 15.21 -13.51 -14.28
C ASP A 57 15.04 -12.02 -13.96
N TRP A 58 15.80 -11.15 -14.63
CA TRP A 58 15.63 -9.70 -14.52
C TRP A 58 14.25 -9.23 -14.98
N MET A 59 13.73 -9.77 -16.09
CA MET A 59 12.36 -9.47 -16.55
C MET A 59 11.30 -9.93 -15.54
N LEU A 60 11.48 -11.11 -14.94
CA LEU A 60 10.58 -11.63 -13.91
C LEU A 60 10.61 -10.78 -12.64
N ILE A 61 11.80 -10.37 -12.18
CA ILE A 61 11.98 -9.50 -11.02
C ILE A 61 11.30 -8.15 -11.29
N LEU A 62 11.56 -7.52 -12.44
CA LEU A 62 10.97 -6.24 -12.80
C LEU A 62 9.45 -6.29 -12.90
N SER A 63 8.90 -7.30 -13.59
CA SER A 63 7.44 -7.45 -13.75
C SER A 63 6.74 -7.68 -12.41
N ARG A 64 7.28 -8.54 -11.54
CA ARG A 64 6.75 -8.75 -10.18
C ARG A 64 6.81 -7.49 -9.34
N SER A 65 7.93 -6.75 -9.41
CA SER A 65 8.11 -5.48 -8.70
C SER A 65 7.09 -4.44 -9.14
N LEU A 66 6.84 -4.34 -10.44
CA LEU A 66 5.88 -3.40 -11.00
C LEU A 66 4.44 -3.72 -10.54
N VAL A 67 4.06 -5.00 -10.49
CA VAL A 67 2.76 -5.43 -9.95
C VAL A 67 2.62 -5.04 -8.48
N VAL A 68 3.65 -5.24 -7.66
CA VAL A 68 3.62 -4.86 -6.23
C VAL A 68 3.48 -3.35 -6.07
N ILE A 69 4.21 -2.56 -6.85
CA ILE A 69 4.13 -1.09 -6.82
C ILE A 69 2.73 -0.61 -7.23
N VAL A 70 2.20 -1.12 -8.35
CA VAL A 70 0.85 -0.76 -8.81
C VAL A 70 -0.19 -1.15 -7.77
N ASN A 71 -0.09 -2.34 -7.18
CA ASN A 71 -0.98 -2.79 -6.12
C ASN A 71 -0.95 -1.85 -4.90
N PHE A 72 0.25 -1.41 -4.49
CA PHE A 72 0.40 -0.42 -3.43
C PHE A 72 -0.26 0.91 -3.79
N LEU A 73 -0.04 1.44 -5.00
CA LEU A 73 -0.67 2.69 -5.44
C LEU A 73 -2.21 2.60 -5.46
N VAL A 74 -2.76 1.49 -5.95
CA VAL A 74 -4.22 1.24 -5.92
C VAL A 74 -4.74 1.18 -4.50
N SER A 75 -4.03 0.49 -3.60
CA SER A 75 -4.43 0.42 -2.18
C SER A 75 -4.41 1.79 -1.49
N LEU A 76 -3.40 2.60 -1.79
CA LEU A 76 -3.27 3.96 -1.25
C LEU A 76 -4.36 4.88 -1.77
N TRP A 77 -4.68 4.76 -3.06
CA TRP A 77 -5.77 5.50 -3.69
C TRP A 77 -7.13 5.11 -3.11
N LEU A 78 -7.40 3.82 -2.90
CA LEU A 78 -8.62 3.35 -2.27
C LEU A 78 -8.74 3.85 -0.84
N TYR A 79 -7.65 3.78 -0.06
CA TYR A 79 -7.62 4.28 1.32
C TYR A 79 -7.92 5.78 1.38
N THR A 80 -7.20 6.60 0.60
CA THR A 80 -7.42 8.06 0.56
C THR A 80 -8.82 8.43 0.08
N LYS A 81 -9.38 7.69 -0.88
CA LYS A 81 -10.78 7.86 -1.30
C LYS A 81 -11.75 7.56 -0.17
N THR A 82 -11.61 6.43 0.53
CA THR A 82 -12.47 6.10 1.69
C THR A 82 -12.37 7.15 2.80
N VAL A 83 -11.17 7.66 3.09
CA VAL A 83 -10.98 8.73 4.09
C VAL A 83 -11.66 10.04 3.66
N ARG A 84 -11.60 10.39 2.36
CA ARG A 84 -12.21 11.62 1.82
C ARG A 84 -13.74 11.56 1.75
N GLU A 85 -14.32 10.38 1.54
CA GLU A 85 -15.77 10.21 1.58
C GLU A 85 -16.32 10.36 3.00
N GLU A 86 -15.57 9.94 4.02
CA GLU A 86 -15.99 10.02 5.43
C GLU A 86 -16.06 11.47 5.94
N SER A 87 -15.10 12.32 5.55
CA SER A 87 -15.10 13.74 5.95
C SER A 87 -16.23 14.57 5.30
N ARG A 88 -16.73 14.12 4.15
CA ARG A 88 -17.81 14.79 3.41
C ARG A 88 -19.21 14.46 3.96
N ASP A 89 -19.38 13.29 4.55
CA ASP A 89 -20.65 12.86 5.17
C ASP A 89 -20.87 13.49 6.56
N ASP A 90 -19.81 13.68 7.36
CA ASP A 90 -19.93 14.31 8.70
C ASP A 90 -20.28 15.81 8.62
N SER A 91 -19.79 16.49 7.59
CA SER A 91 -20.04 17.93 7.38
C SER A 91 -21.47 18.24 6.87
N GLY A 92 -22.14 17.28 6.22
CA GLY A 92 -23.54 17.44 5.78
C GLY A 92 -24.56 17.24 6.90
N THR A 93 -24.21 16.45 7.93
CA THR A 93 -25.15 16.13 9.03
C THR A 93 -25.25 17.28 10.03
N HIS A 94 -24.16 18.04 10.23
CA HIS A 94 -24.14 19.21 11.13
C HIS A 94 -24.89 20.44 10.58
N LEU A 95 -25.03 20.57 9.26
CA LEU A 95 -25.73 21.70 8.65
C LEU A 95 -27.26 21.56 8.69
N ILE A 96 -27.77 20.33 8.76
CA ILE A 96 -29.22 20.08 8.80
C ILE A 96 -29.76 20.32 10.22
N ASP A 97 -29.02 19.92 11.25
CA ASP A 97 -29.43 20.07 12.66
C ASP A 97 -29.47 21.54 13.11
N SER A 98 -28.50 22.36 12.67
CA SER A 98 -28.50 23.81 12.97
C SER A 98 -29.56 24.61 12.20
N SER A 99 -30.27 23.99 11.25
CA SER A 99 -31.33 24.65 10.47
C SER A 99 -32.71 24.52 11.11
N GLU A 100 -32.94 23.53 11.97
CA GLU A 100 -34.23 23.30 12.63
C GLU A 100 -34.41 24.10 13.93
N ASP A 101 -33.33 24.44 14.64
CA ASP A 101 -33.38 25.24 15.87
C ASP A 101 -33.52 26.76 15.64
N GLY A 102 -33.42 27.23 14.39
CA GLY A 102 -33.49 28.65 14.05
C GLY A 102 -34.88 29.19 13.72
N LYS A 103 -35.95 28.39 13.85
CA LYS A 103 -37.29 28.72 13.32
C LYS A 103 -38.41 28.85 14.34
N SER A 104 -38.08 28.96 15.63
CA SER A 104 -39.04 29.38 16.66
C SER A 104 -38.55 30.65 17.36
N HIS A 105 -38.87 31.82 16.81
CA HIS A 105 -39.23 33.02 17.55
C HIS A 105 -39.76 34.10 16.64
#